data_AF-A0A699R074-F1
#
_entry.id   AF-A0A699R074-F1
#
_cell.length_a   1.000
_cell.length_b   1.000
_cell.length_c   1.000
_cell.angle_alpha   90.00
_cell.angle_beta   90.00
_cell.angle_gamma   90.00
#
_symmetry.space_group_name_H-M   'P 1'
#
loop_
_entity.id
_entity.type
_entity.pdbx_description
1 polymer ?
#
loop_
_entity_poly.entity_id
_entity_poly.type
_entity_poly.pdbx_seq_one_letter_code
_entity_poly.pdbx_strand_id
1 'polypeptide(L)'
;MSSSSVVLNNSSAARVQHELLTVYATQLLEKEHSGCHALLRDDKVDDLSRMYRLFSKIPKGLDPVSSMFKQHVTAEGTTLVKQAEDAASNKKAEKRDVVGLQEQVFVRKVIELHDKYLAYVNDCF
;
A
#
# COMPACT_ATOMS: atom_id res chain seq x y z
N MET A 1 28.62 -35.49 -14.43
CA MET A 1 28.68 -34.63 -13.23
C MET A 1 27.73 -33.43 -13.36
N SER A 2 26.41 -33.61 -13.49
CA SER A 2 25.51 -32.43 -13.63
C SER A 2 24.16 -32.51 -12.92
N SER A 3 23.84 -33.57 -12.15
CA SER A 3 22.52 -33.69 -11.53
C SER A 3 22.49 -33.34 -10.03
N SER A 4 23.63 -33.32 -9.33
CA SER A 4 23.66 -33.08 -7.87
C SER A 4 23.76 -31.59 -7.48
N SER A 5 24.26 -30.71 -8.35
CA SER A 5 24.40 -29.29 -8.04
C SER A 5 23.08 -28.51 -8.09
N VAL A 6 22.08 -29.00 -8.82
CA VAL A 6 20.78 -28.32 -8.96
C VAL A 6 19.89 -28.54 -7.71
N VAL A 7 20.01 -29.69 -7.04
CA VAL A 7 19.18 -30.05 -5.87
C VAL A 7 19.66 -29.35 -4.59
N LEU A 8 20.97 -29.14 -4.42
CA LEU A 8 21.54 -28.44 -3.26
C LEU A 8 21.25 -26.93 -3.28
N ASN A 9 21.13 -26.33 -4.46
CA ASN A 9 20.90 -24.89 -4.60
C ASN A 9 19.48 -24.47 -4.19
N ASN A 10 18.53 -25.42 -4.18
CA ASN A 10 17.14 -25.14 -3.80
C ASN A 10 16.92 -25.20 -2.27
N SER A 11 17.75 -25.91 -1.51
CA SER A 11 17.56 -26.08 -0.07
C SER A 11 18.20 -24.96 0.78
N SER A 12 19.36 -24.42 0.37
CA SER A 12 20.02 -23.33 1.10
C SER A 12 19.29 -22.00 0.91
N ALA A 13 18.94 -21.65 -0.33
CA ALA A 13 18.20 -20.43 -0.65
C ALA A 13 16.82 -20.41 0.02
N ALA A 14 16.09 -21.53 0.00
CA ALA A 14 14.80 -21.65 0.69
C ALA A 14 14.94 -21.49 2.21
N ARG A 15 16.00 -22.05 2.82
CA ARG A 15 16.29 -21.86 4.26
C ARG A 15 16.61 -20.41 4.59
N VAL A 16 17.48 -19.76 3.80
CA VAL A 16 17.81 -18.33 3.99
C VAL A 16 16.55 -17.47 3.84
N GLN A 17 15.72 -17.74 2.82
CA GLN A 17 14.45 -17.04 2.63
C GLN A 17 13.50 -17.23 3.81
N HIS A 18 13.37 -18.47 4.30
CA HIS A 18 12.53 -18.76 5.45
C HIS A 18 12.99 -17.99 6.69
N GLU A 19 14.28 -18.11 7.04
CA GLU A 19 14.83 -17.51 8.25
C GLU A 19 14.88 -15.99 8.20
N LEU A 20 15.12 -15.37 7.04
CA LEU A 20 15.23 -13.91 6.94
C LEU A 20 13.90 -13.21 6.62
N LEU A 21 13.02 -13.84 5.84
CA LEU A 21 11.77 -13.21 5.40
C LEU A 21 10.53 -13.81 6.06
N THR A 22 10.39 -15.13 6.08
CA THR A 22 9.16 -15.75 6.63
C THR A 22 9.07 -15.57 8.14
N VAL A 23 10.14 -15.87 8.88
CA VAL A 23 10.16 -15.75 10.35
C VAL A 23 9.93 -14.31 10.82
N TYR A 24 10.46 -13.33 10.07
CA TYR A 24 10.40 -11.91 10.43
C TYR A 24 9.35 -11.11 9.62
N ALA A 25 8.49 -11.77 8.84
CA ALA A 25 7.58 -11.13 7.88
C ALA A 25 6.80 -9.96 8.49
N THR A 26 6.04 -10.24 9.56
CA THR A 26 5.23 -9.24 10.26
C THR A 26 6.10 -8.11 10.81
N GLN A 27 7.22 -8.44 11.47
CA GLN A 27 8.10 -7.45 12.09
C GLN A 27 8.74 -6.52 11.06
N LEU A 28 9.10 -7.04 9.88
CA LEU A 28 9.65 -6.24 8.78
C LEU A 28 8.59 -5.32 8.18
N LEU A 29 7.37 -5.82 7.96
CA LEU A 29 6.28 -5.04 7.37
C LEU A 29 5.71 -3.98 8.33
N GLU A 30 5.67 -4.26 9.62
CA GLU A 30 5.15 -3.37 10.66
C GLU A 30 6.22 -2.48 11.29
N LYS A 31 7.49 -2.63 10.89
CA LYS A 31 8.61 -1.91 11.49
C LYS A 31 8.37 -0.41 11.48
N GLU A 32 8.53 0.21 12.64
CA GLU A 32 8.38 1.66 12.77
C GLU A 32 9.35 2.39 11.81
N HIS A 33 8.85 3.45 11.17
CA HIS A 33 9.56 4.30 10.21
C HIS A 33 10.15 3.64 8.95
N SER A 34 10.07 2.32 8.79
CA SER A 34 10.71 1.61 7.66
C SER A 34 9.89 0.46 7.07
N GLY A 35 8.80 0.06 7.74
CA GLY A 35 7.85 -0.94 7.26
C GLY A 35 6.90 -0.40 6.18
N CYS A 36 6.01 -1.25 5.70
CA CYS A 36 5.10 -0.99 4.57
C CYS A 36 4.29 0.30 4.76
N HIS A 37 3.73 0.52 5.96
CA HIS A 37 3.00 1.75 6.26
C HIS A 37 3.86 3.02 6.16
N ALA A 38 5.11 2.97 6.58
CA ALA A 38 6.01 4.11 6.47
C ALA A 38 6.34 4.40 5.01
N LEU A 39 6.61 3.36 4.22
CA LEU A 39 6.92 3.52 2.81
C LEU A 39 5.73 4.06 2.01
N LEU A 40 4.50 3.62 2.31
CA LEU A 40 3.28 4.14 1.68
C LEU A 40 3.05 5.61 2.03
N ARG A 41 3.18 5.97 3.32
CA ARG A 41 3.00 7.34 3.80
C ARG A 41 4.03 8.30 3.21
N ASP A 42 5.27 7.85 3.08
CA ASP A 42 6.41 8.70 2.67
C ASP A 42 6.69 8.63 1.16
N ASP A 43 5.73 8.08 0.38
CA ASP A 43 5.77 7.90 -1.07
C ASP A 43 7.06 7.21 -1.60
N LYS A 44 7.54 6.19 -0.88
CA LYS A 44 8.77 5.44 -1.20
C LYS A 44 8.51 4.31 -2.20
N VAL A 45 8.07 4.67 -3.40
CA VAL A 45 7.69 3.77 -4.51
C VAL A 45 8.77 2.71 -4.81
N ASP A 46 10.04 3.11 -4.98
CA ASP A 46 11.14 2.17 -5.28
C ASP A 46 11.37 1.15 -4.16
N ASP A 47 11.27 1.59 -2.90
CA ASP A 47 11.41 0.72 -1.73
C ASP A 47 10.23 -0.23 -1.58
N LEU A 48 9.00 0.22 -1.89
CA LEU A 48 7.81 -0.63 -1.93
C LEU A 48 7.92 -1.70 -3.01
N SER A 49 8.41 -1.36 -4.20
CA SER A 49 8.67 -2.34 -5.25
C SER A 49 9.70 -3.39 -4.80
N ARG A 50 10.77 -2.97 -4.12
CA ARG A 50 11.74 -3.89 -3.52
C ARG A 50 11.10 -4.80 -2.46
N MET A 51 10.27 -4.25 -1.58
CA MET A 51 9.53 -5.00 -0.57
C MET A 51 8.59 -6.03 -1.22
N TYR A 52 7.81 -5.63 -2.21
CA TYR A 52 6.94 -6.53 -2.97
C TYR A 52 7.72 -7.68 -3.61
N ARG A 53 8.85 -7.39 -4.26
CA ARG A 53 9.71 -8.43 -4.87
C ARG A 53 10.32 -9.40 -3.86
N LEU A 54 10.48 -9.01 -2.60
CA LEU A 54 10.91 -9.90 -1.52
C LEU A 54 9.75 -10.79 -1.05
N PHE A 55 8.60 -10.19 -0.77
CA PHE A 55 7.43 -10.89 -0.20
C PHE A 55 6.65 -11.72 -1.23
N SER A 56 6.74 -11.42 -2.52
CA SER A 56 6.20 -12.27 -3.61
C SER A 56 6.88 -13.63 -3.71
N LYS A 57 8.10 -13.78 -3.15
CA LYS A 57 8.85 -15.04 -3.17
C LYS A 57 8.46 -15.99 -2.04
N ILE A 58 7.77 -15.51 -1.00
CA ILE A 58 7.34 -16.34 0.13
C ILE A 58 5.87 -16.74 -0.05
N PRO A 59 5.48 -17.99 0.26
CA PRO A 59 4.09 -18.40 0.22
C PRO A 59 3.23 -17.48 1.11
N LYS A 60 2.15 -16.92 0.54
CA LYS A 60 1.25 -15.98 1.23
C LYS A 60 1.92 -14.69 1.75
N GLY A 61 3.11 -14.35 1.26
CA GLY A 61 3.83 -13.15 1.73
C GLY A 61 3.18 -11.84 1.35
N LEU A 62 2.38 -11.84 0.28
CA LEU A 62 1.68 -10.66 -0.20
C LEU A 62 0.35 -10.42 0.51
N ASP A 63 -0.20 -11.41 1.22
CA ASP A 63 -1.44 -11.25 1.99
C ASP A 63 -1.34 -10.08 2.99
N PRO A 64 -0.29 -9.97 3.84
CA PRO A 64 -0.13 -8.82 4.72
C PRO A 64 0.16 -7.52 3.95
N VAL A 65 0.93 -7.57 2.86
CA VAL A 65 1.24 -6.38 2.03
C VAL A 65 -0.05 -5.79 1.43
N SER A 66 -0.88 -6.63 0.82
CA SER A 66 -2.18 -6.25 0.26
C SER A 66 -3.13 -5.73 1.32
N SER A 67 -3.17 -6.37 2.50
CA SER A 67 -3.96 -5.89 3.64
C SER A 67 -3.55 -4.49 4.09
N MET A 68 -2.25 -4.24 4.27
CA MET A 68 -1.72 -2.92 4.67
C MET A 68 -1.97 -1.86 3.61
N PHE A 69 -1.80 -2.20 2.33
CA PHE A 69 -2.13 -1.31 1.22
C PHE A 69 -3.61 -0.93 1.23
N LYS A 70 -4.51 -1.92 1.31
CA LYS A 70 -5.95 -1.69 1.41
C LYS A 70 -6.30 -0.79 2.59
N GLN A 71 -5.74 -1.05 3.77
CA GLN A 71 -5.97 -0.24 4.96
C GLN A 71 -5.52 1.20 4.76
N HIS A 72 -4.36 1.42 4.13
CA HIS A 72 -3.82 2.75 3.85
C HIS A 72 -4.72 3.54 2.89
N VAL A 73 -5.08 2.96 1.74
CA VAL A 73 -6.00 3.58 0.77
C VAL A 73 -7.36 3.87 1.41
N THR A 74 -7.88 2.95 2.23
CA THR A 74 -9.15 3.12 2.95
C THR A 74 -9.09 4.27 3.95
N ALA A 75 -7.97 4.41 4.68
CA ALA A 75 -7.78 5.50 5.65
C ALA A 75 -7.71 6.87 4.96
N GLU A 76 -7.01 6.97 3.84
CA GLU A 76 -6.97 8.20 3.04
C GLU A 76 -8.34 8.54 2.44
N GLY A 77 -9.02 7.55 1.83
CA GLY A 77 -10.38 7.75 1.30
C GLY A 77 -11.38 8.18 2.38
N THR A 78 -11.31 7.58 3.57
CA THR A 78 -12.15 7.97 4.72
C THR A 78 -11.85 9.41 5.16
N THR A 79 -10.59 9.83 5.13
CA THR A 79 -10.20 11.22 5.42
C THR A 79 -10.83 12.20 4.42
N LEU A 80 -10.86 11.85 3.12
CA LEU A 80 -11.52 12.67 2.10
C LEU A 80 -13.02 12.80 2.32
N VAL A 81 -13.70 11.71 2.70
CA VAL A 81 -15.13 11.72 3.03
C VAL A 81 -15.41 12.65 4.21
N LYS A 82 -14.65 12.51 5.31
CA LYS A 82 -14.81 13.41 6.48
C LYS A 82 -14.61 14.87 6.12
N GLN A 83 -13.58 15.19 5.33
CA GLN A 83 -13.35 16.56 4.85
C GLN A 83 -14.53 17.11 4.05
N ALA A 84 -15.18 16.27 3.22
CA ALA A 84 -16.34 16.67 2.46
C ALA A 84 -17.59 16.88 3.35
N GLU A 85 -17.81 16.00 4.32
CA GLU A 85 -18.89 16.12 5.31
C GLU A 85 -18.76 17.39 6.17
N ASP A 86 -17.55 17.68 6.64
CA ASP A 86 -17.25 18.88 7.42
C ASP A 86 -17.44 20.15 6.59
N ALA A 87 -17.01 20.14 5.32
CA ALA A 87 -17.18 21.26 4.40
C ALA A 87 -18.66 21.52 4.05
N ALA A 88 -19.49 20.48 4.01
CA ALA A 88 -20.93 20.57 3.80
C ALA A 88 -21.66 21.07 5.05
N SER A 89 -21.28 20.58 6.24
CA SER A 89 -21.94 20.89 7.52
C SER A 89 -21.65 22.32 8.02
N ASN A 90 -20.52 22.92 7.64
CA ASN A 90 -20.13 24.26 8.08
C ASN A 90 -20.83 25.42 7.34
N LYS A 91 -21.83 25.17 6.47
CA LYS A 91 -22.52 26.21 5.71
C LYS A 91 -23.96 26.42 6.17
N LYS A 92 -24.19 27.51 6.92
CA LYS A 92 -25.52 28.12 7.07
C LYS A 92 -25.94 28.77 5.75
N ALA A 93 -26.97 28.21 5.11
CA ALA A 93 -27.91 28.87 4.21
C ALA A 93 -27.36 29.74 3.04
N GLU A 94 -26.26 29.37 2.37
CA GLU A 94 -25.85 30.04 1.12
C GLU A 94 -25.79 29.08 -0.07
N LYS A 95 -26.73 29.31 -1.01
CA LYS A 95 -26.80 28.99 -2.46
C LYS A 95 -26.37 27.59 -2.95
N ARG A 96 -27.24 26.98 -3.78
CA ARG A 96 -27.02 25.73 -4.54
C ARG A 96 -25.65 25.67 -5.25
N ASP A 97 -25.16 26.80 -5.77
CA ASP A 97 -23.90 26.86 -6.53
C ASP A 97 -22.67 26.46 -5.71
N VAL A 98 -22.71 26.69 -4.39
CA VAL A 98 -21.60 26.40 -3.49
C VAL A 98 -21.55 24.93 -3.07
N VAL A 99 -22.71 24.26 -3.00
CA VAL A 99 -22.82 22.82 -2.72
C VAL A 99 -22.24 22.02 -3.89
N GLY A 100 -22.62 22.38 -5.13
CA GLY A 100 -22.06 21.73 -6.34
C GLY A 100 -20.54 21.89 -6.46
N LEU A 101 -19.97 23.00 -5.98
CA LEU A 101 -18.51 23.18 -5.95
C LEU A 101 -17.81 22.22 -4.99
N GLN A 102 -18.37 21.98 -3.80
CA GLN A 102 -17.77 21.05 -2.82
C GLN A 102 -17.83 19.60 -3.32
N GLU A 103 -18.94 19.21 -3.95
CA GLU A 103 -19.07 17.90 -4.60
C GLU A 103 -18.00 17.73 -5.68
N GLN A 104 -17.79 18.73 -6.54
CA GLN A 104 -16.74 18.67 -7.56
C GLN A 104 -15.33 18.57 -6.96
N VAL A 105 -15.04 19.29 -5.87
CA VAL A 105 -13.76 19.20 -5.16
C VAL A 105 -13.56 17.80 -4.59
N PHE A 106 -14.58 17.22 -3.96
CA PHE A 106 -14.52 15.86 -3.43
C PHE A 106 -14.28 14.84 -4.55
N VAL A 107 -15.05 14.89 -5.62
CA VAL A 107 -14.91 13.98 -6.78
C VAL A 107 -13.50 14.06 -7.37
N ARG A 108 -12.97 15.28 -7.56
CA ARG A 108 -11.60 15.46 -8.06
C ARG A 108 -10.57 14.80 -7.16
N LYS A 109 -10.64 15.02 -5.84
CA LYS A 109 -9.70 14.41 -4.88
C LYS A 109 -9.78 12.88 -4.87
N VAL A 110 -10.98 12.31 -5.02
CA VAL A 110 -11.16 10.84 -5.11
C VAL A 110 -10.54 10.29 -6.39
N ILE A 111 -10.68 10.98 -7.52
CA ILE A 111 -10.03 10.60 -8.78
C ILE A 111 -8.51 10.67 -8.64
N GLU A 112 -7.97 11.75 -8.07
CA GLU A 112 -6.52 11.88 -7.81
C GLU A 112 -6.00 10.76 -6.89
N LEU A 113 -6.76 10.39 -5.86
CA LEU A 113 -6.43 9.28 -4.97
C LEU A 113 -6.42 7.94 -5.72
N HIS A 114 -7.43 7.70 -6.55
CA HIS A 114 -7.53 6.51 -7.39
C HIS A 114 -6.34 6.43 -8.35
N ASP A 115 -6.04 7.50 -9.08
CA ASP A 115 -4.95 7.53 -10.07
C ASP A 115 -3.59 7.33 -9.39
N LYS A 116 -3.37 7.95 -8.22
CA LYS A 116 -2.20 7.70 -7.38
C LYS A 116 -2.05 6.21 -7.10
N TYR A 117 -3.08 5.57 -6.55
CA TYR A 117 -2.96 4.17 -6.12
C TYR A 117 -3.04 3.16 -7.26
N LEU A 118 -3.63 3.52 -8.39
CA LEU A 118 -3.53 2.75 -9.62
C LEU A 118 -2.09 2.75 -10.15
N ALA A 119 -1.37 3.89 -10.08
CA ALA A 119 0.05 3.93 -10.43
C ALA A 119 0.89 3.02 -9.51
N TYR A 120 0.61 3.00 -8.20
CA TYR A 120 1.28 2.05 -7.29
C TYR A 120 1.05 0.59 -7.71
N VAL A 121 -0.19 0.24 -8.09
CA VAL A 121 -0.49 -1.13 -8.54
C VAL A 121 0.20 -1.49 -9.84
N ASN A 122 0.38 -0.54 -10.76
CA ASN A 122 1.03 -0.80 -12.05
C ASN A 122 2.56 -0.77 -11.98
N ASP A 123 3.13 0.12 -11.16
CA ASP A 123 4.55 0.44 -11.15
C ASP A 123 5.30 -0.23 -9.98
N CYS A 124 4.63 -0.50 -8.85
CA CYS A 124 5.26 -1.11 -7.66
C CYS A 124 5.00 -2.60 -7.50
N PHE A 125 3.75 -3.05 -7.74
CA PHE A 125 3.25 -4.39 -7.45
C PHE A 125 3.03 -5.23 -8.72
#